data_AF-A0AAU1KAK9-F1
#
_entry.id   AF-A0AAU1KAK9-F1
#
_cell.length_a   1.000
_cell.length_b   1.000
_cell.length_c   1.000
_cell.angle_alpha   90.00
_cell.angle_beta   90.00
_cell.angle_gamma   90.00
#
_symmetry.space_group_name_H-M   'P 1'
#
loop_
_entity.id
_entity.type
_entity.pdbx_description
1 polymer ?
#
loop_
_entity_poly.entity_id
_entity_poly.type
_entity_poly.pdbx_seq_one_letter_code
_entity_poly.pdbx_strand_id
1 'polypeptide(L)'
;MSGLPTIDSVDELMELLHAHRGGRGLQTAALLRRSHPFDKELQVAGLVHFLGPLLSDRGGDAAEAVRPLLGDRVARLTRADGPAAAGDAAAEALRQAVRSGGTSGLDAGVVEDWRPLLELVAAGAYGIQGTVRPYE
;
A
#
# COMPACT_ATOMS: atom_id res chain seq x y z
N MET A 1 13.74 22.11 -9.14
CA MET A 1 12.48 21.35 -9.13
C MET A 1 12.75 20.05 -8.38
N SER A 2 12.59 20.04 -7.06
CA SER A 2 12.59 18.77 -6.32
C SER A 2 11.31 18.05 -6.72
N GLY A 3 11.43 17.00 -7.55
CA GLY A 3 10.33 16.08 -7.76
C GLY A 3 9.94 15.51 -6.40
N LEU A 4 8.64 15.47 -6.12
CA LEU A 4 8.14 14.69 -4.98
C LEU A 4 8.69 13.26 -5.13
N PRO A 5 9.10 12.60 -4.04
CA PRO A 5 9.58 11.22 -4.12
C PRO A 5 8.44 10.34 -4.64
N THR A 6 8.52 9.94 -5.91
CA THR A 6 7.59 8.99 -6.55
C THR A 6 8.22 7.63 -6.57
N ILE A 7 7.42 6.61 -6.29
CA ILE A 7 7.82 5.21 -6.42
C ILE A 7 7.33 4.73 -7.78
N ASP A 8 8.26 4.39 -8.66
CA ASP A 8 7.95 4.06 -10.06
C ASP A 8 8.06 2.56 -10.40
N SER A 9 8.62 1.77 -9.48
CA SER A 9 8.88 0.34 -9.70
C SER A 9 8.65 -0.49 -8.44
N VAL A 10 8.31 -1.76 -8.64
CA VAL A 10 8.17 -2.73 -7.53
C VAL A 10 9.52 -2.94 -6.84
N ASP A 11 10.64 -2.89 -7.56
CA ASP A 11 11.97 -3.05 -6.96
C ASP A 11 12.30 -1.92 -5.99
N GLU A 12 12.05 -0.65 -6.36
CA GLU A 12 12.20 0.48 -5.45
C GLU A 12 11.30 0.34 -4.21
N LEU A 13 10.04 -0.07 -4.40
CA LEU A 13 9.13 -0.31 -3.28
C LEU A 13 9.64 -1.42 -2.34
N MET A 14 10.19 -2.49 -2.89
CA MET A 14 10.76 -3.61 -2.12
C MET A 14 11.98 -3.16 -1.32
N GLU A 15 12.87 -2.35 -1.90
CA GLU A 15 14.00 -1.75 -1.19
C GLU A 15 13.54 -0.90 0.00
N LEU A 16 12.48 -0.11 -0.17
CA LEU A 16 11.89 0.69 0.91
C LEU A 16 11.28 -0.17 2.01
N LEU A 17 10.56 -1.24 1.65
CA LEU A 17 9.98 -2.18 2.62
C LEU A 17 11.07 -2.90 3.41
N HIS A 18 12.18 -3.29 2.76
CA HIS A 18 13.35 -3.85 3.43
C HIS A 18 14.03 -2.85 4.37
N ALA A 19 14.22 -1.60 3.92
CA ALA A 19 14.84 -0.53 4.72
C ALA A 19 14.01 -0.16 5.96
N HIS A 20 12.68 -0.20 5.84
CA HIS A 20 11.77 0.04 6.97
C HIS A 20 11.79 -1.07 8.02
N ARG A 21 12.36 -2.26 7.71
CA ARG A 21 12.34 -3.46 8.57
C ARG A 21 10.93 -3.73 9.15
N GLY A 22 9.91 -3.54 8.31
CA GLY A 22 8.54 -3.21 8.69
C GLY A 22 7.67 -4.39 9.15
N GLY A 23 7.96 -4.97 10.31
CA GLY A 23 7.13 -6.06 10.88
C GLY A 23 5.64 -5.70 10.99
N ARG A 24 5.30 -4.44 11.26
CA ARG A 24 3.89 -3.98 11.35
C ARG A 24 3.17 -3.94 10.00
N GLY A 25 3.85 -3.59 8.92
CA GLY A 25 3.28 -3.61 7.57
C GLY A 25 2.96 -5.03 7.14
N LEU A 26 3.90 -5.95 7.33
CA LEU A 26 3.70 -7.37 7.05
C LEU A 26 2.55 -7.95 7.89
N GLN A 27 2.52 -7.70 9.21
CA GLN A 27 1.46 -8.19 10.09
C GLN A 27 0.08 -7.66 9.69
N THR A 28 -0.02 -6.37 9.37
CA THR A 28 -1.27 -5.73 8.92
C THR A 28 -1.72 -6.35 7.60
N ALA A 29 -0.82 -6.49 6.63
CA ALA A 29 -1.11 -7.11 5.34
C ALA A 29 -1.56 -8.58 5.50
N ALA A 30 -0.90 -9.35 6.38
CA ALA A 30 -1.26 -10.73 6.66
C ALA A 30 -2.66 -10.86 7.29
N LEU A 31 -3.02 -9.97 8.23
CA LEU A 31 -4.36 -9.90 8.81
C LEU A 31 -5.43 -9.59 7.74
N LEU A 32 -5.14 -8.64 6.85
CA LEU A 32 -6.03 -8.28 5.74
C LEU A 32 -6.15 -9.42 4.73
N ARG A 33 -5.07 -10.16 4.46
CA ARG A 33 -5.10 -11.33 3.57
C ARG A 33 -5.99 -12.45 4.11
N ARG A 34 -6.05 -12.62 5.44
CA ARG A 34 -6.94 -13.61 6.08
C ARG A 34 -8.39 -13.17 6.14
N SER A 35 -8.65 -11.89 6.43
CA SER A 35 -10.01 -11.36 6.60
C SER A 35 -10.67 -10.94 5.28
N HIS A 36 -9.88 -10.47 4.31
CA HIS A 36 -10.32 -9.94 3.02
C HIS A 36 -9.51 -10.59 1.88
N PRO A 37 -9.58 -11.91 1.69
CA PRO A 37 -8.68 -12.65 0.81
C PRO A 37 -8.74 -12.21 -0.66
N PHE A 38 -9.86 -11.66 -1.12
CA PHE A 38 -10.04 -11.21 -2.50
C PHE A 38 -9.66 -9.75 -2.73
N ASP A 39 -9.48 -8.95 -1.69
CA ASP A 39 -9.17 -7.52 -1.81
C ASP A 39 -7.66 -7.28 -1.80
N LYS A 40 -7.04 -7.41 -2.98
CA LYS A 40 -5.58 -7.33 -3.15
C LYS A 40 -5.03 -5.93 -2.88
N GLU A 41 -5.72 -4.90 -3.33
CA GLU A 41 -5.32 -3.51 -3.10
C GLU A 41 -5.41 -3.13 -1.62
N LEU A 42 -6.40 -3.64 -0.88
CA LEU A 42 -6.47 -3.46 0.57
C LEU A 42 -5.29 -4.14 1.29
N GLN A 43 -4.94 -5.37 0.90
CA GLN A 43 -3.77 -6.08 1.43
C GLN A 43 -2.48 -5.29 1.19
N VAL A 44 -2.29 -4.78 -0.04
CA VAL A 44 -1.14 -3.93 -0.41
C VAL A 44 -1.15 -2.61 0.35
N ALA A 45 -2.31 -1.96 0.52
CA ALA A 45 -2.42 -0.74 1.30
C ALA A 45 -1.95 -0.95 2.75
N GLY A 46 -2.31 -2.07 3.37
CA GLY A 46 -1.81 -2.43 4.71
C GLY A 46 -0.30 -2.66 4.78
N LEU A 47 0.30 -3.19 3.71
CA LEU A 47 1.75 -3.39 3.62
C LEU A 47 2.50 -2.06 3.57
N VAL A 48 2.03 -1.11 2.76
CA VAL A 48 2.70 0.17 2.52
C VAL A 48 2.30 1.28 3.49
N HIS A 49 1.25 1.08 4.30
CA HIS A 49 0.70 2.08 5.22
C HIS A 49 1.76 2.70 6.14
N PHE A 50 2.71 1.90 6.62
CA PHE A 50 3.76 2.36 7.54
C PHE A 50 4.98 3.00 6.85
N LEU A 51 5.02 3.06 5.52
CA LEU A 51 6.06 3.81 4.79
C LEU A 51 5.87 5.33 4.91
N GLY A 52 4.71 5.78 5.42
CA GLY A 52 4.37 7.18 5.70
C GLY A 52 5.50 8.03 6.29
N PRO A 53 6.02 7.68 7.49
CA PRO A 53 7.12 8.40 8.13
C PRO A 53 8.40 8.46 7.28
N LEU A 54 8.82 7.35 6.66
CA LEU A 54 10.03 7.31 5.81
C LEU A 54 9.91 8.22 4.58
N LEU A 55 8.71 8.29 3.99
CA LEU A 55 8.46 9.11 2.81
C LEU A 55 8.24 10.59 3.18
N SER A 56 7.70 10.84 4.38
CA SER A 56 7.55 12.18 4.95
C SER A 56 8.90 12.82 5.26
N ASP A 57 9.87 12.05 5.78
CA ASP A 57 11.25 12.52 6.00
C ASP A 57 11.96 12.90 4.68
N ARG A 58 11.51 12.34 3.55
CA ARG A 58 11.95 12.72 2.19
C ARG A 58 11.13 13.86 1.58
N GLY A 59 10.24 14.48 2.35
CA GLY A 59 9.41 15.61 1.93
C GLY A 59 8.22 15.23 1.04
N GLY A 60 7.78 13.97 1.03
CA GLY A 60 6.66 13.50 0.21
C GLY A 60 5.48 12.92 0.99
N ASP A 61 4.28 13.05 0.43
CA ASP A 61 3.10 12.30 0.89
C ASP A 61 3.20 10.86 0.37
N ALA A 62 3.19 9.88 1.27
CA ALA A 62 3.29 8.47 0.91
C ALA A 62 2.19 8.02 -0.06
N ALA A 63 0.99 8.60 0.05
CA ALA A 63 -0.08 8.29 -0.87
C ALA A 63 0.18 8.81 -2.29
N GLU A 64 0.80 9.99 -2.43
CA GLU A 64 1.22 10.48 -3.75
C GLU A 64 2.46 9.73 -4.26
N ALA A 65 3.36 9.32 -3.37
CA ALA A 65 4.53 8.55 -3.73
C ALA A 65 4.17 7.20 -4.37
N VAL A 66 3.19 6.48 -3.81
CA VAL A 66 2.80 5.15 -4.32
C VAL A 66 1.77 5.19 -5.45
N ARG A 67 1.07 6.31 -5.66
CA ARG A 67 -0.01 6.43 -6.65
C ARG A 67 0.41 6.02 -8.07
N PRO A 68 1.59 6.41 -8.60
CA PRO A 68 1.99 6.06 -9.97
C PRO A 68 2.12 4.55 -10.18
N LEU A 69 2.60 3.82 -9.17
CA LEU A 69 2.81 2.38 -9.25
C LEU A 69 1.58 1.57 -8.86
N LEU A 70 0.88 1.95 -7.77
CA LEU A 70 -0.16 1.13 -7.14
C LEU A 70 -1.60 1.63 -7.40
N GLY A 71 -1.74 2.76 -8.08
CA GLY A 71 -3.02 3.32 -8.47
C GLY A 71 -3.76 4.09 -7.36
N ASP A 72 -4.89 4.69 -7.76
CA ASP A 72 -5.61 5.65 -6.92
C ASP A 72 -6.27 5.02 -5.69
N ARG A 73 -6.74 3.76 -5.80
CA ARG A 73 -7.41 3.11 -4.67
C ARG A 73 -6.43 2.84 -3.54
N VAL A 74 -5.25 2.30 -3.83
CA VAL A 74 -4.19 2.10 -2.83
C VAL A 74 -3.75 3.45 -2.25
N ALA A 75 -3.52 4.47 -3.08
CA ALA A 75 -3.17 5.80 -2.61
C ALA A 75 -4.21 6.40 -1.63
N ARG A 76 -5.50 6.21 -1.90
CA ARG A 76 -6.57 6.64 -0.98
C ARG A 76 -6.55 5.85 0.33
N LEU A 77 -6.39 4.53 0.27
CA LEU A 77 -6.34 3.68 1.46
C LEU A 77 -5.11 3.94 2.33
N THR A 78 -3.97 4.33 1.74
CA THR A 78 -2.79 4.76 2.50
C THR A 78 -3.09 5.96 3.41
N ARG A 79 -4.10 6.78 3.06
CA ARG A 79 -4.62 7.88 3.90
C ARG A 79 -5.81 7.48 4.78
N ALA A 80 -5.94 6.21 5.16
CA ALA A 80 -7.10 5.72 5.90
C ALA A 80 -7.38 6.46 7.22
N ASP A 81 -6.40 7.12 7.85
CA ASP A 81 -6.65 7.89 9.07
C ASP A 81 -7.24 9.29 8.81
N GLY A 82 -7.31 9.72 7.55
CA GLY A 82 -7.82 11.02 7.15
C GLY A 82 -9.36 11.11 7.14
N PRO A 83 -9.92 12.32 7.23
CA PRO A 83 -11.38 12.54 7.21
C PRO A 83 -12.04 12.08 5.91
N ALA A 84 -11.31 12.07 4.80
CA ALA A 84 -11.78 11.59 3.51
C ALA A 84 -12.07 10.07 3.48
N ALA A 85 -11.59 9.32 4.48
CA ALA A 85 -11.79 7.89 4.62
C ALA A 85 -12.94 7.53 5.58
N ALA A 86 -13.72 8.52 6.04
CA ALA A 86 -14.88 8.31 6.89
C ALA A 86 -16.00 7.59 6.11
N GLY A 87 -16.54 6.50 6.67
CA GLY A 87 -17.59 5.70 6.04
C GLY A 87 -17.11 4.70 4.98
N ASP A 88 -15.83 4.74 4.59
CA ASP A 88 -15.25 3.71 3.72
C ASP A 88 -14.97 2.43 4.53
N ALA A 89 -15.65 1.35 4.15
CA ALA A 89 -15.53 0.05 4.80
C ALA A 89 -14.11 -0.56 4.67
N ALA A 90 -13.44 -0.35 3.54
CA ALA A 90 -12.07 -0.85 3.33
C ALA A 90 -11.07 -0.04 4.17
N ALA A 91 -11.26 1.27 4.29
CA ALA A 91 -10.45 2.08 5.18
C ALA A 91 -10.67 1.71 6.66
N GLU A 92 -11.90 1.39 7.07
CA GLU A 92 -12.17 0.90 8.43
C GLU A 92 -11.53 -0.46 8.68
N ALA A 93 -11.61 -1.39 7.73
CA ALA A 93 -10.94 -2.68 7.81
C ALA A 93 -9.42 -2.51 7.97
N LEU A 94 -8.81 -1.59 7.22
CA LEU A 94 -7.40 -1.25 7.37
C LEU A 94 -7.09 -0.70 8.77
N ARG A 95 -7.84 0.30 9.27
CA ARG A 95 -7.67 0.85 10.62
C ARG A 95 -7.82 -0.22 11.71
N GLN A 96 -8.74 -1.16 11.55
CA GLN A 96 -8.92 -2.28 12.47
C GLN A 96 -7.72 -3.24 12.43
N ALA A 97 -7.22 -3.56 11.25
CA ALA A 97 -6.03 -4.41 11.08
C ALA A 97 -4.78 -3.75 11.67
N VAL A 98 -4.56 -2.45 11.42
CA VAL A 98 -3.44 -1.67 11.99
C VAL A 98 -3.46 -1.70 13.52
N ARG A 99 -4.63 -1.51 14.15
CA ARG A 99 -4.79 -1.61 15.61
C ARG A 99 -4.51 -3.01 16.16
N SER A 100 -4.69 -4.04 15.34
CA SER A 100 -4.46 -5.45 15.70
C SER A 100 -3.03 -5.91 15.41
N GLY A 101 -2.29 -5.20 14.56
CA GLY A 101 -0.90 -5.45 14.18
C GLY A 101 0.07 -5.10 15.31
N GLY A 102 0.29 -6.07 16.20
CA GLY A 102 1.18 -5.94 17.36
C GLY A 102 0.80 -6.88 18.50
N THR A 103 -0.44 -7.39 18.50
CA THR A 103 -0.93 -8.37 19.50
C THR A 103 -0.94 -9.80 18.97
N SER A 104 -0.83 -9.97 17.65
CA SER A 104 -0.91 -11.27 16.98
C SER A 104 0.49 -11.73 16.61
N GLY A 105 0.97 -12.81 17.23
CA GLY A 105 2.21 -13.51 16.86
C GLY A 105 2.08 -14.25 15.52
N LEU A 106 1.47 -13.61 14.53
CA LEU A 106 1.29 -14.15 13.20
C LEU A 106 2.64 -14.16 12.48
N ASP A 107 2.96 -15.30 11.89
CA ASP A 107 3.98 -15.36 10.87
C ASP A 107 3.48 -14.56 9.66
N ALA A 108 3.94 -13.31 9.60
CA ALA A 108 3.56 -12.38 8.56
C ALA A 108 4.30 -12.64 7.23
N GLY A 109 5.14 -13.69 7.20
CA GLY A 109 6.05 -13.99 6.12
C GLY A 109 7.18 -12.98 6.02
N VAL A 110 7.97 -13.12 4.97
CA VAL A 110 9.03 -12.16 4.62
C VAL A 110 8.52 -11.21 3.53
N VAL A 111 9.22 -10.09 3.32
CA VAL A 111 8.80 -9.07 2.33
C VAL A 111 8.74 -9.66 0.91
N GLU A 112 9.60 -10.64 0.61
CA GLU A 112 9.69 -11.36 -0.66
C GLU A 112 8.39 -12.09 -1.02
N ASP A 113 7.64 -12.60 -0.04
CA ASP A 113 6.37 -13.29 -0.26
C ASP A 113 5.27 -12.36 -0.81
N TRP A 114 5.46 -11.04 -0.68
CA TRP A 114 4.52 -10.02 -1.10
C TRP A 114 4.81 -9.46 -2.50
N ARG A 115 6.00 -9.73 -3.06
CA ARG A 115 6.37 -9.25 -4.40
C ARG A 115 5.35 -9.64 -5.49
N PRO A 116 4.87 -10.89 -5.61
CA PRO A 116 3.89 -11.25 -6.64
C PRO A 116 2.57 -10.47 -6.52
N LEU A 117 2.17 -10.11 -5.30
CA LEU A 117 0.97 -9.32 -5.07
C LEU A 117 1.17 -7.86 -5.46
N LEU A 118 2.33 -7.29 -5.15
CA LEU A 118 2.71 -5.94 -5.58
C LEU A 118 2.75 -5.84 -7.10
N GLU A 119 3.37 -6.81 -7.77
CA GLU A 119 3.41 -6.90 -9.24
C GLU A 119 2.02 -7.01 -9.85
N LEU A 120 1.14 -7.84 -9.26
CA LEU A 120 -0.25 -7.97 -9.70
C LEU A 120 -1.01 -6.65 -9.61
N VAL A 121 -0.93 -5.96 -8.47
CA VAL A 121 -1.62 -4.68 -8.26
C VAL A 121 -1.04 -3.60 -9.17
N ALA A 122 0.28 -3.55 -9.32
CA ALA A 122 0.93 -2.59 -10.22
C ALA A 122 0.51 -2.79 -11.68
N ALA A 123 0.52 -4.04 -12.18
CA ALA A 123 0.04 -4.36 -13.51
C ALA A 123 -1.43 -3.98 -13.71
N GLY A 124 -2.27 -4.21 -12.69
CA GLY A 124 -3.67 -3.77 -12.68
C GLY A 124 -3.83 -2.25 -12.78
N ALA A 125 -3.04 -1.49 -12.01
CA ALA A 125 -3.06 -0.03 -12.04
C ALA A 125 -2.67 0.53 -13.42
N TYR A 126 -1.63 -0.03 -14.05
CA TYR A 126 -1.24 0.34 -15.42
C TYR A 126 -2.32 0.00 -16.46
N GLY A 127 -2.99 -1.15 -16.33
CA GLY A 127 -4.07 -1.55 -17.23
C GLY A 127 -5.27 -0.59 -17.21
N ILE A 128 -5.63 -0.08 -16.03
CA ILE A 128 -6.69 0.92 -15.87
C ILE A 128 -6.27 2.28 -16.45
N GLN A 129 -5.02 2.70 -16.24
CA GLN A 129 -4.51 3.96 -16.79
C GLN A 129 -4.37 3.94 -18.32
N GLY A 130 -3.99 2.80 -18.91
CA GLY A 130 -3.85 2.63 -20.37
C GLY A 130 -5.17 2.52 -21.15
N THR A 131 -6.30 2.36 -20.46
CA THR A 131 -7.64 2.24 -21.08
C THR A 131 -8.25 3.59 -21.45
N VAL A 132 -7.66 4.71 -21.02
CA VAL A 132 -8.00 6.05 -21.53
C VAL A 132 -7.27 6.29 -22.86
N ARG A 133 -7.77 5.67 -23.94
CA ARG A 133 -7.55 6.19 -25.29
C ARG A 133 -8.88 6.76 -25.81
N PRO A 134 -9.02 8.09 -25.97
CA PRO A 134 -10.12 8.60 -26.76
C PRO A 134 -9.86 8.19 -28.21
N TYR A 135 -10.79 7.44 -28.77
CA TYR A 135 -10.95 7.35 -30.21
C TYR A 135 -11.69 8.61 -30.66
N GLU A 136 -10.95 9.65 -31.03
CA GLU A 136 -11.43 10.69 -31.96
C GLU A 136 -10.31 11.09 -32.91
#